data_AF-A0A133V1F2-F1
#
_entry.id   AF-A0A133V1F2-F1
#
_cell.length_a   1.000
_cell.length_b   1.000
_cell.length_c   1.000
_cell.angle_alpha   90.00
_cell.angle_beta   90.00
_cell.angle_gamma   90.00
#
_symmetry.space_group_name_H-M   'P 1'
#
loop_
_entity.id
_entity.type
_entity.pdbx_description
1 polymer ?
#
loop_
_entity_poly.entity_id
_entity_poly.type
_entity_poly.pdbx_seq_one_letter_code
_entity_poly.pdbx_strand_id
1 'polypeptide(L)'
;MTKRGVESGKAWTWREIKDDVNISDLELKRRYEEIAKKAKNPDHVKFTVTYDFQNPEQKRARIRRFYRNLEKLLEDGGWRKTRSEITFKNLEAAERVRTLAQECGAKAYMSASIEIE
;
A
#
# COMPACT_ATOMS: atom_id res chain seq x y z
N MET A 1 -39.53 7.21 18.07
CA MET A 1 -39.65 6.02 17.21
C MET A 1 -40.02 6.50 15.81
N THR A 2 -39.06 6.54 14.88
CA THR A 2 -39.32 6.72 13.44
C THR A 2 -38.16 6.12 12.66
N LYS A 3 -38.51 5.20 11.76
CA LYS A 3 -37.63 4.37 10.94
C LYS A 3 -36.80 5.22 9.98
N ARG A 4 -35.50 4.92 9.87
CA ARG A 4 -34.73 5.07 8.62
C ARG A 4 -33.97 3.78 8.42
N GLY A 5 -34.18 3.17 7.25
CA GLY A 5 -33.57 1.90 6.87
C GLY A 5 -32.06 2.00 6.93
N VAL A 6 -31.44 1.02 7.58
CA VAL A 6 -30.04 0.70 7.38
C VAL A 6 -30.08 -0.50 6.47
N GLU A 7 -29.88 -0.24 5.17
CA GLU A 7 -29.54 -1.28 4.22
C GLU A 7 -28.39 -2.10 4.79
N SER A 8 -28.52 -3.41 4.66
CA SER A 8 -27.57 -4.43 5.07
C SER A 8 -26.18 -4.15 4.50
N GLY A 9 -25.36 -3.40 5.24
CA GLY A 9 -23.95 -3.18 4.91
C GLY A 9 -23.18 -4.46 5.19
N LYS A 10 -22.81 -5.18 4.13
CA LYS A 10 -21.87 -6.31 4.21
C LYS A 10 -20.63 -5.88 5.02
N ALA A 11 -20.31 -6.64 6.06
CA ALA A 11 -19.13 -6.39 6.88
C ALA A 11 -17.89 -6.89 6.11
N TRP A 12 -17.11 -5.96 5.59
CA TRP A 12 -15.86 -6.24 4.89
C TRP A 12 -14.80 -6.78 5.87
N THR A 13 -14.27 -7.97 5.62
CA THR A 13 -13.12 -8.51 6.36
C THR A 13 -11.83 -8.32 5.57
N TRP A 14 -10.99 -7.39 6.01
CA TRP A 14 -9.64 -7.20 5.49
C TRP A 14 -8.67 -8.13 6.23
N ARG A 15 -7.98 -9.03 5.52
CA ARG A 15 -6.83 -9.76 6.08
C ARG A 15 -5.55 -8.99 5.73
N GLU A 16 -5.01 -8.28 6.71
CA GLU A 16 -3.75 -7.55 6.57
C GLU A 16 -2.57 -8.52 6.68
N ILE A 17 -1.70 -8.52 5.68
CA ILE A 17 -0.42 -9.21 5.74
C ILE A 17 0.66 -8.14 5.86
N LYS A 18 1.28 -8.07 7.04
CA LYS A 18 2.35 -7.13 7.36
C LYS A 18 3.71 -7.72 7.00
N ASP A 19 4.63 -6.86 6.57
CA ASP A 19 6.02 -7.21 6.37
C ASP A 19 6.64 -7.75 7.68
N ASP A 20 7.14 -8.98 7.66
CA ASP A 20 8.12 -9.43 8.65
C ASP A 20 9.51 -8.94 8.20
N VAL A 21 10.24 -8.30 9.12
CA VAL A 21 11.49 -7.56 8.85
C VAL A 21 12.64 -8.44 8.30
N ASN A 22 12.47 -9.77 8.28
CA ASN A 22 13.50 -10.76 7.89
C ASN A 22 13.15 -11.59 6.62
N ILE A 23 12.12 -11.20 5.86
CA ILE A 23 11.73 -11.91 4.62
C ILE A 23 12.43 -11.24 3.42
N SER A 24 13.01 -12.04 2.51
CA SER A 24 13.61 -11.50 1.29
C SER A 24 12.55 -10.89 0.37
N ASP A 25 12.89 -9.86 -0.41
CA ASP A 25 11.93 -9.22 -1.32
C ASP A 25 11.30 -10.21 -2.32
N LEU A 26 12.06 -11.24 -2.73
CA LEU A 26 11.57 -12.30 -3.62
C LEU A 26 10.46 -13.14 -2.96
N GLU A 27 10.66 -13.49 -1.68
CA GLU A 27 9.71 -14.28 -0.90
C GLU A 27 8.46 -13.44 -0.56
N LEU A 28 8.65 -12.15 -0.31
CA LEU A 28 7.58 -11.17 -0.10
C LEU A 28 6.69 -11.05 -1.35
N LYS A 29 7.32 -10.91 -2.53
CA LYS A 29 6.63 -10.86 -3.82
C LYS A 29 5.83 -12.12 -4.09
N ARG A 30 6.41 -13.31 -3.83
CA ARG A 30 5.69 -14.59 -3.94
C ARG A 30 4.45 -14.65 -3.05
N ARG A 31 4.55 -14.19 -1.79
CA ARG A 31 3.37 -14.10 -0.90
C ARG A 31 2.30 -13.19 -1.47
N TYR A 32 2.67 -12.02 -1.99
CA TYR A 32 1.73 -11.09 -2.63
C TYR A 32 1.07 -11.67 -3.89
N GLU A 33 1.82 -12.40 -4.72
CA GLU A 33 1.26 -13.11 -5.87
C GLU A 33 0.32 -14.26 -5.45
N GLU A 34 0.62 -14.98 -4.37
CA GLU A 34 -0.27 -16.00 -3.82
C GLU A 34 -1.57 -15.41 -3.26
N ILE A 35 -1.48 -14.26 -2.60
CA ILE A 35 -2.65 -13.49 -2.11
C ILE A 35 -3.51 -13.07 -3.30
N ALA A 36 -2.89 -12.56 -4.38
CA ALA A 36 -3.58 -12.21 -5.62
C ALA A 36 -4.28 -13.42 -6.27
N LYS A 37 -3.64 -14.60 -6.29
CA LYS A 37 -4.26 -15.84 -6.81
C LYS A 37 -5.40 -16.35 -5.95
N LYS A 38 -5.35 -16.14 -4.63
CA LYS A 38 -6.43 -16.53 -3.69
C LYS A 38 -7.62 -15.59 -3.77
N ALA A 39 -7.44 -14.38 -4.27
CA ALA A 39 -8.56 -13.47 -4.52
C ALA A 39 -9.40 -14.01 -5.68
N LYS A 40 -10.70 -14.20 -5.44
CA LYS A 40 -11.64 -14.60 -6.50
C LYS A 40 -11.74 -13.55 -7.62
N ASN A 41 -11.43 -12.29 -7.29
CA ASN A 41 -11.35 -11.19 -8.23
C ASN A 41 -10.00 -10.45 -8.03
N PRO A 42 -9.12 -10.39 -9.04
CA PRO A 42 -7.86 -9.64 -8.97
C PRO A 42 -8.05 -8.16 -8.61
N ASP A 43 -9.18 -7.56 -9.01
CA ASP A 43 -9.50 -6.15 -8.72
C ASP A 43 -9.75 -5.89 -7.22
N HIS A 44 -9.95 -6.95 -6.43
CA HIS A 44 -10.20 -6.86 -5.00
C HIS A 44 -8.92 -6.83 -4.18
N VAL A 45 -7.75 -6.98 -4.80
CA VAL A 45 -6.47 -6.90 -4.11
C VAL A 45 -5.93 -5.48 -4.15
N LYS A 46 -5.62 -4.96 -2.96
CA LYS A 46 -5.07 -3.63 -2.75
C LYS A 46 -3.76 -3.76 -2.00
N PHE A 47 -2.71 -3.13 -2.52
CA PHE A 47 -1.39 -3.04 -1.92
C PHE A 47 -1.22 -1.65 -1.33
N THR A 48 -1.04 -1.54 -0.02
CA THR A 48 -0.84 -0.26 0.67
C THR A 48 0.61 -0.14 1.09
N VAL A 49 1.27 0.93 0.66
CA VAL A 49 2.60 1.32 1.10
C VAL A 49 2.46 2.36 2.19
N THR A 50 2.99 2.04 3.37
CA THR A 50 3.09 2.94 4.52
C THR A 50 4.54 3.35 4.70
N TYR A 51 4.84 4.64 4.74
CA TYR A 51 6.21 5.14 4.89
C TYR A 51 6.32 6.22 5.97
N ASP A 52 7.46 6.20 6.67
CA ASP A 52 7.82 7.17 7.70
C ASP A 52 9.26 7.66 7.53
N PHE A 53 9.43 8.93 7.18
CA PHE A 53 10.74 9.55 6.95
C PHE A 53 11.48 9.80 8.25
N GLN A 54 12.59 9.09 8.44
CA GLN A 54 13.45 9.28 9.61
C GLN A 54 14.36 10.50 9.42
N ASN A 55 14.42 11.39 10.41
CA ASN A 55 15.21 12.63 10.41
C ASN A 55 14.90 13.55 9.21
N PRO A 56 13.64 14.01 9.06
CA PRO A 56 13.19 14.70 7.86
C PRO A 56 13.92 16.02 7.59
N GLU A 57 14.39 16.70 8.63
CA GLU A 57 15.11 17.98 8.51
C GLU A 57 16.45 17.83 7.78
N GLN A 58 17.19 16.76 8.08
CA GLN A 58 18.47 16.46 7.44
C GLN A 58 18.29 15.88 6.03
N LYS A 59 17.11 15.30 5.73
CA LYS A 59 16.80 14.65 4.46
C LYS A 59 15.85 15.45 3.56
N ARG A 60 15.61 16.74 3.84
CA ARG A 60 14.65 17.60 3.11
C ARG A 60 14.78 17.53 1.58
N ALA A 61 16.01 17.46 1.05
CA ALA A 61 16.23 17.36 -0.40
C ALA A 61 15.76 16.02 -0.98
N ARG A 62 16.03 14.90 -0.27
CA ARG A 62 15.61 13.55 -0.65
C ARG A 62 14.09 13.40 -0.56
N ILE A 63 13.49 13.93 0.51
CA ILE A 63 12.02 13.93 0.69
C ILE A 63 11.33 14.74 -0.41
N ARG A 64 11.88 15.90 -0.80
CA ARG A 64 11.35 16.66 -1.94
C ARG A 64 11.45 15.88 -3.26
N ARG A 65 12.54 15.12 -3.46
CA ARG A 65 12.70 14.23 -4.62
C ARG A 65 11.67 13.10 -4.61
N PHE A 66 11.42 12.50 -3.45
CA PHE A 66 10.38 11.48 -3.27
C PHE A 66 9.03 12.00 -3.77
N TYR A 67 8.55 13.15 -3.26
CA TYR A 67 7.23 13.66 -3.64
C TYR A 67 7.11 14.03 -5.12
N ARG A 68 8.17 14.58 -5.74
CA ARG A 68 8.17 14.85 -7.20
C ARG A 68 8.08 13.59 -8.05
N ASN A 69 8.74 12.52 -7.61
CA ASN A 69 8.70 11.24 -8.32
C ASN A 69 7.39 10.49 -8.03
N LEU A 70 6.84 10.67 -6.83
CA LEU A 70 5.61 10.04 -6.42
C LEU A 70 4.44 10.48 -7.28
N GLU A 71 4.34 11.76 -7.64
CA GLU A 71 3.27 12.26 -8.52
C GLU A 71 3.18 11.48 -9.83
N LYS A 72 4.33 11.18 -10.45
CA LYS A 72 4.39 10.35 -11.67
C LYS A 72 3.98 8.90 -11.42
N LEU A 73 4.40 8.32 -10.30
CA LEU A 73 4.05 6.94 -9.95
C LEU A 73 2.57 6.79 -9.54
N LEU A 74 1.91 7.87 -9.12
CA LEU A 74 0.46 7.86 -8.86
C LEU A 74 -0.36 7.77 -10.16
N GLU A 75 0.19 8.24 -11.29
CA GLU A 75 -0.45 8.10 -12.62
C GLU A 75 -0.61 6.61 -13.01
N ASP A 76 0.23 5.72 -12.48
CA ASP A 76 0.14 4.26 -12.64
C ASP A 76 -1.00 3.62 -11.80
N GLY A 77 -1.99 4.41 -11.38
CA GLY A 77 -3.19 3.92 -10.68
C GLY A 77 -3.08 3.87 -9.15
N GLY A 78 -2.21 4.69 -8.57
CA GLY A 78 -2.10 4.86 -7.12
C GLY A 78 -3.05 5.93 -6.59
N TRP A 79 -3.65 5.69 -5.42
CA TRP A 79 -4.39 6.72 -4.68
C TRP A 79 -3.85 6.89 -3.29
N ARG A 80 -3.65 8.14 -2.91
CA ARG A 80 -3.09 8.52 -1.61
C ARG A 80 -4.20 8.48 -0.56
N LYS A 81 -4.02 7.65 0.48
CA LYS A 81 -4.97 7.51 1.59
C LYS A 81 -4.72 8.56 2.65
N THR A 82 -3.45 8.78 2.98
CA THR A 82 -3.00 9.78 3.96
C THR A 82 -1.69 10.41 3.53
N ARG A 83 -1.10 11.27 4.37
CA ARG A 83 0.23 11.83 4.11
C ARG A 83 1.34 10.77 4.08
N SER A 84 1.13 9.61 4.69
CA SER A 84 2.12 8.53 4.85
C SER A 84 1.68 7.19 4.26
N GLU A 85 0.49 7.14 3.63
CA GLU A 85 -0.09 5.90 3.10
C GLU A 85 -0.59 6.09 1.66
N ILE A 86 -0.24 5.13 0.81
CA ILE A 86 -0.61 5.13 -0.60
C ILE A 86 -1.03 3.72 -0.97
N THR A 87 -2.16 3.59 -1.66
CA THR A 87 -2.69 2.30 -2.07
C THR A 87 -2.65 2.17 -3.59
N PHE A 88 -2.35 0.96 -4.06
CA PHE A 88 -2.27 0.58 -5.47
C PHE A 88 -3.08 -0.69 -5.71
N LYS A 89 -3.60 -0.85 -6.93
CA LYS A 89 -4.11 -2.15 -7.43
C LYS A 89 -3.00 -3.02 -8.03
N ASN A 90 -1.88 -2.40 -8.42
CA ASN A 90 -0.73 -3.07 -9.01
C ASN A 90 0.39 -3.24 -7.97
N LEU A 91 0.84 -4.48 -7.78
CA LEU A 91 1.96 -4.81 -6.90
C LEU A 91 3.26 -4.12 -7.33
N GLU A 92 3.57 -4.08 -8.61
CA GLU A 92 4.81 -3.51 -9.12
C GLU A 92 4.89 -2.00 -8.86
N ALA A 93 3.75 -1.29 -9.02
CA ALA A 93 3.67 0.13 -8.69
C ALA A 93 3.88 0.38 -7.19
N ALA A 94 3.30 -0.48 -6.34
CA ALA A 94 3.50 -0.41 -4.89
C ALA A 94 4.96 -0.70 -4.49
N GLU A 95 5.60 -1.71 -5.09
CA GLU A 95 7.02 -2.02 -4.87
C GLU A 95 7.92 -0.85 -5.27
N ARG A 96 7.71 -0.23 -6.43
CA ARG A 96 8.47 0.95 -6.87
C ARG A 96 8.39 2.09 -5.86
N VAL A 97 7.21 2.36 -5.31
CA VAL A 97 7.01 3.42 -4.30
C VAL A 97 7.63 3.06 -2.96
N ARG A 98 7.54 1.80 -2.52
CA ARG A 98 8.22 1.31 -1.30
C ARG A 98 9.73 1.49 -1.43
N THR A 99 10.34 1.04 -2.52
CA THR A 99 11.77 1.19 -2.77
C THR A 99 12.19 2.65 -2.83
N LEU A 100 11.45 3.49 -3.56
CA LEU A 100 11.72 4.93 -3.63
C LEU A 100 11.66 5.61 -2.25
N ALA A 101 10.69 5.22 -1.40
CA ALA A 101 10.59 5.73 -0.03
C ALA A 101 11.82 5.33 0.80
N GLN A 102 12.26 4.06 0.70
CA GLN A 102 13.45 3.55 1.40
C GLN A 102 14.74 4.24 0.95
N GLU A 103 14.95 4.42 -0.36
CA GLU A 103 16.09 5.16 -0.92
C GLU A 103 16.13 6.62 -0.42
N CYS A 104 14.96 7.23 -0.24
CA CYS A 104 14.83 8.57 0.31
C CYS A 104 14.96 8.62 1.85
N GLY A 105 15.18 7.47 2.49
CA GLY A 105 15.48 7.33 3.91
C GLY A 105 14.28 7.19 4.81
N ALA A 106 13.14 6.72 4.28
CA ALA A 106 11.99 6.31 5.07
C ALA A 106 12.14 4.86 5.56
N LYS A 107 11.52 4.57 6.71
CA LYS A 107 11.05 3.21 7.01
C LYS A 107 9.78 3.01 6.21
N ALA A 108 9.79 2.08 5.25
CA ALA A 108 8.62 1.81 4.42
C ALA A 108 8.23 0.34 4.51
N TYR A 109 6.93 0.12 4.66
CA TYR A 109 6.28 -1.18 4.77
C TYR A 109 5.21 -1.27 3.69
N MET A 110 4.96 -2.48 3.21
CA MET A 110 3.83 -2.77 2.35
C MET A 110 2.88 -3.74 3.05
N SER A 111 1.59 -3.60 2.79
CA SER A 111 0.60 -4.58 3.18
C SER A 111 -0.33 -4.87 2.02
N ALA A 112 -0.75 -6.12 1.90
CA ALA A 112 -1.79 -6.51 0.96
C ALA A 112 -3.10 -6.72 1.70
N SER A 113 -4.20 -6.30 1.07
CA SER A 113 -5.55 -6.42 1.58
C SER A 113 -6.44 -6.96 0.47
N ILE A 114 -7.19 -8.04 0.74
CA ILE A 114 -8.19 -8.59 -0.19
C ILE A 114 -9.58 -8.14 0.27
N GLU A 115 -10.36 -7.60 -0.65
CA GLU A 115 -11.78 -7.32 -0.47
C GLU A 115 -12.58 -8.62 -0.68
N ILE A 116 -13.12 -9.16 0.42
CA ILE A 116 -13.91 -10.41 0.41
C ILE A 116 -15.40 -10.03 0.49
N GLU A 117 -16.19 -10.50 -0.47
CA GLU A 117 -17.65 -10.30 -0.56
C GLU A 117 -18.50 -11.27 0.27
#